data_AF-A0AA37BDW4-F1
#
_entry.id   AF-A0AA37BDW4-F1
#
_cell.length_a   1.000
_cell.length_b   1.000
_cell.length_c   1.000
_cell.angle_alpha   90.00
_cell.angle_beta   90.00
_cell.angle_gamma   90.00
#
_symmetry.space_group_name_H-M   'P 1'
#
loop_
_entity.id
_entity.type
_entity.pdbx_description
1 polymer ?
#
loop_
_entity_poly.entity_id
_entity_poly.type
_entity_poly.pdbx_seq_one_letter_code
_entity_poly.pdbx_strand_id
1 'polypeptide(L)' 'MSDPQIDPAGNTQQFRAFAQRKDPEAAPQRRSPIVPIVAGVVVVLVIAAVAAYLIL' A
#
# COMPACT_ATOMS: atom_id res chain seq x y z
N MET A 1 -7.49 -45.76 0.84
CA MET A 1 -7.06 -44.89 1.95
C MET A 1 -5.83 -44.14 1.49
N SER A 2 -5.82 -42.81 1.61
CA SER A 2 -4.59 -42.03 1.42
C SER A 2 -3.77 -42.19 2.69
N ASP A 3 -2.65 -42.91 2.62
CA ASP A 3 -1.73 -42.98 3.76
C ASP A 3 -1.33 -41.55 4.17
N PRO A 4 -1.34 -41.22 5.47
CA PRO A 4 -0.81 -39.95 5.93
C PRO A 4 0.66 -39.94 5.53
N GLN A 5 1.02 -39.15 4.53
CA GLN A 5 2.41 -38.94 4.15
C GLN A 5 3.10 -38.21 5.30
N ILE A 6 3.59 -39.01 6.25
CA ILE A 6 4.33 -38.59 7.43
C ILE A 6 5.68 -38.12 6.91
N ASP A 7 5.98 -36.85 7.17
CA ASP A 7 7.28 -36.27 6.88
C ASP A 7 8.29 -36.70 7.95
N PRO A 8 9.24 -37.61 7.67
CA PRO A 8 10.18 -38.12 8.65
C PRO A 8 11.19 -37.06 9.12
N ALA A 9 11.41 -36.00 8.33
CA ALA A 9 12.33 -34.92 8.66
C ALA A 9 11.65 -33.75 9.40
N GLY A 10 10.31 -33.73 9.46
CA GLY A 10 9.50 -32.74 10.16
C GLY A 10 9.61 -31.29 9.65
N ASN A 11 10.41 -31.04 8.62
CA ASN A 11 10.69 -29.70 8.12
C ASN A 11 9.72 -29.25 7.02
N THR A 12 9.00 -30.17 6.38
CA THR A 12 8.09 -29.89 5.27
C THR A 12 6.94 -29.00 5.74
N GLN A 13 6.52 -29.13 7.00
CA GLN A 13 5.51 -28.25 7.58
C GLN A 13 6.01 -26.81 7.74
N GLN A 14 7.29 -26.61 8.05
CA GLN A 14 7.90 -25.28 8.16
C GLN A 14 8.02 -24.61 6.78
N PHE A 15 8.45 -25.35 5.76
CA PHE A 15 8.48 -24.87 4.38
C PHE A 15 7.07 -24.56 3.86
N ARG A 16 6.10 -25.42 4.17
CA ARG A 16 4.69 -25.21 3.79
C ARG A 16 4.12 -23.98 4.48
N ALA A 17 4.42 -23.78 5.76
CA ALA A 17 4.05 -22.57 6.50
C ALA A 17 4.72 -21.32 5.92
N PHE A 18 5.99 -21.38 5.53
CA PHE A 18 6.70 -20.28 4.88
C PHE A 18 6.12 -19.95 3.50
N ALA A 19 5.88 -20.95 2.64
CA ALA A 19 5.29 -20.76 1.32
C ALA A 19 3.82 -20.28 1.37
N GLN A 20 3.09 -20.66 2.41
CA GLN A 20 1.72 -20.19 2.66
C GLN A 20 1.65 -18.81 3.33
N ARG A 21 2.76 -18.31 3.90
CA ARG A 21 2.88 -16.88 4.20
C ARG A 21 2.90 -16.19 2.84
N LYS A 22 1.72 -15.86 2.32
CA LYS A 22 1.58 -14.76 1.36
C LYS A 22 2.36 -13.60 1.96
N ASP A 23 3.25 -13.01 1.18
CA ASP A 23 3.91 -11.75 1.53
C ASP A 23 2.88 -10.85 2.21
N PRO A 24 3.24 -10.18 3.33
CA PRO A 24 2.30 -9.36 4.07
C PRO A 24 1.57 -8.48 3.07
N GLU A 25 0.30 -8.84 2.84
CA GLU A 25 -0.60 -8.33 1.82
C GLU A 25 -0.29 -6.86 1.67
N ALA A 26 0.32 -6.46 0.54
CA ALA A 26 0.97 -5.17 0.31
C ALA A 26 0.32 -4.12 1.20
N ALA A 27 0.95 -3.85 2.36
CA ALA A 27 0.28 -3.18 3.46
C ALA A 27 -0.40 -1.94 2.87
N PRO A 28 -1.72 -1.75 3.06
CA PRO A 28 -2.47 -0.76 2.30
C PRO A 28 -1.71 0.55 2.39
N GLN A 29 -1.17 0.98 1.24
CA GLN A 29 -0.23 2.10 1.17
C GLN A 29 -0.93 3.24 1.89
N ARG A 30 -0.47 3.59 3.10
CA ARG A 30 -1.10 4.64 3.89
C ARG A 30 -1.00 5.92 3.06
N ARG A 31 -2.09 6.31 2.42
CA ARG A 31 -2.15 7.54 1.63
C ARG A 31 -1.81 8.66 2.58
N SER A 32 -0.65 9.29 2.35
CA SER A 32 -0.24 10.44 3.14
C SER A 32 -1.26 11.55 2.97
N PRO A 33 -1.76 12.17 4.06
CA PRO A 33 -2.67 13.30 3.98
C PRO A 33 -2.01 14.54 3.34
N ILE A 34 -0.69 14.53 3.15
CA ILE A 34 0.06 15.63 2.53
C ILE A 34 -0.38 15.85 1.08
N VAL A 35 -0.67 14.79 0.32
CA VAL A 35 -1.02 14.88 -1.10
C VAL A 35 -2.27 15.75 -1.35
N PRO A 36 -3.43 15.50 -0.70
CA PRO A 36 -4.60 16.34 -0.88
C PRO A 36 -4.41 17.76 -0.33
N ILE A 37 -3.61 17.95 0.72
CA ILE A 37 -3.32 19.29 1.28
C ILE A 37 -2.54 20.14 0.28
N VAL A 38 -1.46 19.59 -0.29
CA VAL A 38 -0.64 20.30 -1.29
C VAL A 38 -1.48 20.63 -2.53
N ALA A 39 -2.30 19.68 -2.99
CA ALA A 39 -3.20 19.92 -4.12
C ALA A 39 -4.16 21.10 -3.85
N GLY A 40 -4.76 21.16 -2.65
CA GLY A 40 -5.62 22.26 -2.25
C GLY A 40 -4.91 23.61 -2.23
N VAL A 41 -3.70 23.68 -1.64
CA VAL A 41 -2.89 24.91 -1.59
C VAL A 41 -2.55 25.40 -2.99
N VAL A 42 -2.13 24.51 -3.89
CA VAL A 42 -1.79 24.87 -5.28
C VAL A 42 -3.01 25.46 -6.00
N VAL A 43 -4.18 24.84 -5.85
CA VAL A 43 -5.42 25.34 -6.47
C VAL A 43 -5.75 26.75 -5.98
N VAL A 44 -5.66 27.01 -4.67
CA VAL A 44 -5.92 28.34 -4.10
C VAL A 44 -4.95 29.38 -4.65
N LEU A 45 -3.66 29.05 -4.74
CA LEU A 45 -2.64 29.95 -5.29
C LEU A 45 -2.90 30.28 -6.77
N VAL A 46 -3.28 29.29 -7.57
CA VAL A 46 -3.61 29.51 -8.99
C VAL A 46 -4.82 30.44 -9.12
N ILE A 47 -5.88 30.22 -8.34
CA ILE A 47 -7.08 31.09 -8.37
C ILE A 47 -6.71 32.52 -7.97
N ALA A 48 -5.91 32.69 -6.90
CA ALA A 48 -5.46 34.00 -6.45
C ALA A 48 -4.62 34.71 -7.51
N ALA A 49 -3.71 33.99 -8.18
CA ALA A 49 -2.89 34.54 -9.25
C ALA A 49 -3.73 34.97 -10.46
N VAL A 50 -4.72 34.18 -10.86
CA VAL A 50 -5.65 34.54 -11.94
C VAL A 50 -6.47 35.76 -11.55
N ALA A 51 -7.02 35.81 -10.33
CA ALA A 51 -7.77 36.97 -9.85
C ALA A 51 -6.91 38.24 -9.84
N ALA A 52 -5.67 38.15 -9.36
CA ALA A 52 -4.72 39.26 -9.37
C ALA A 52 -4.41 39.73 -10.81
N TYR A 53 -4.21 38.79 -11.73
CA TYR A 53 -3.98 39.10 -13.15
C TYR A 53 -5.18 39.80 -13.81
N LEU A 54 -6.42 39.43 -13.45
CA LEU A 54 -7.62 40.05 -14.01
C LEU A 54 -7.91 41.46 -13.45
N ILE A 55 -7.34 41.80 -12.28
CA ILE A 55 -7.51 43.10 -11.63
C ILE A 55 -6.40 44.09 -12.02
N LEU A 56 -5.25 43.59 -12.48
CA LEU A 56 -4.12 44.39 -12.95
C LEU A 56 -4.39 45.02 -14.33
#